data_AF-A0A9D6UBT3-F1
#
_entry.id   AF-A0A9D6UBT3-F1
#
_cell.length_a   1.000
_cell.length_b   1.000
_cell.length_c   1.000
_cell.angle_alpha   90.00
_cell.angle_beta   90.00
_cell.angle_gamma   90.00
#
_symmetry.space_group_name_H-M   'P 1'
#
loop_
_entity.id
_entity.type
_entity.pdbx_description
1 polymer ?
#
loop_
_entity_poly.entity_id
_entity_poly.type
_entity_poly.pdbx_seq_one_letter_code
_entity_poly.pdbx_strand_id
1 'polypeptide(L)'
;MVVKVATYYLNCQQYKFQEIEKKKLNAIDTLIEVSQHVGNFMKEFNPSVRYDLQKYYPEILKMHIEYKRTHIINNIKSNLQKGIEERLYRTDINTDIVAKLYFLRLEAIFDEDYFPHNEYHTKDVFSEMFRYHIYGIASKKGLQY
;
A
#
# COMPACT_ATOMS: atom_id res chain seq x y z
N MET A 1 -9.68 -20.80 -13.67
CA MET A 1 -9.23 -21.07 -12.29
C MET A 1 -8.43 -19.89 -11.72
N VAL A 2 -7.43 -19.37 -12.44
CA VAL A 2 -6.59 -18.21 -12.05
C VAL A 2 -7.38 -16.94 -11.71
N VAL A 3 -8.36 -16.54 -12.54
CA VAL A 3 -9.21 -15.36 -12.27
C VAL A 3 -9.96 -15.48 -10.94
N LYS A 4 -10.54 -16.65 -10.63
CA LYS A 4 -11.28 -16.88 -9.37
C LYS A 4 -10.37 -16.77 -8.15
N VAL A 5 -9.12 -17.24 -8.26
CA VAL A 5 -8.12 -17.12 -7.20
C VAL A 5 -7.73 -15.65 -7.00
N ALA A 6 -7.47 -14.91 -8.09
CA ALA A 6 -7.18 -13.47 -8.02
C ALA A 6 -8.33 -12.67 -7.39
N THR A 7 -9.59 -12.94 -7.77
CA THR A 7 -10.78 -12.31 -7.19
C THR A 7 -10.97 -12.69 -5.71
N TYR A 8 -10.68 -13.93 -5.33
CA TYR A 8 -10.74 -14.36 -3.93
C TYR A 8 -9.73 -13.60 -3.05
N TYR A 9 -8.47 -13.50 -3.51
CA TYR A 9 -7.45 -12.72 -2.81
C TYR A 9 -7.81 -11.23 -2.69
N LEU A 10 -8.44 -10.65 -3.72
CA LEU A 10 -8.94 -9.27 -3.67
C LEU A 10 -9.99 -9.05 -2.59
N ASN A 11 -10.98 -9.94 -2.50
CA ASN A 11 -12.05 -9.84 -1.52
C ASN A 11 -11.51 -10.01 -0.09
N CYS A 12 -10.53 -10.89 0.13
CA CYS A 12 -9.87 -11.03 1.43
C CYS A 12 -9.11 -9.78 1.85
N GLN A 13 -8.47 -9.07 0.91
CA GLN A 13 -7.76 -7.82 1.21
C GLN A 13 -8.74 -6.71 1.58
N GLN A 14 -9.83 -6.56 0.82
CA GLN A 14 -10.86 -5.56 1.10
C GLN A 14 -11.53 -5.78 2.47
N TYR A 15 -11.81 -7.04 2.83
CA TYR A 15 -12.39 -7.38 4.13
C TYR A 15 -11.51 -6.91 5.30
N LYS A 16 -10.20 -7.14 5.22
CA LYS A 16 -9.25 -6.72 6.26
C LYS A 16 -9.15 -5.20 6.40
N PHE A 17 -9.20 -4.45 5.30
CA PHE A 17 -9.28 -2.99 5.37
C PHE A 17 -10.53 -2.52 6.12
N GLN A 18 -11.69 -3.13 5.85
CA GLN A 18 -12.94 -2.82 6.57
C GLN A 18 -12.87 -3.17 8.06
N GLU A 19 -12.15 -4.22 8.45
CA GLU A 19 -11.92 -4.54 9.86
C GLU A 19 -11.05 -3.51 10.56
N ILE A 20 -9.99 -3.02 9.90
CA ILE A 20 -9.13 -1.96 10.44
C ILE A 20 -9.93 -0.67 10.63
N GLU A 21 -10.77 -0.29 9.66
CA GLU A 21 -11.62 0.90 9.77
C GLU A 21 -12.55 0.85 10.99
N LYS A 22 -13.09 -0.33 11.33
CA LYS A 22 -13.96 -0.52 12.51
C LYS A 22 -13.24 -0.25 13.84
N LYS A 23 -11.91 -0.38 13.89
CA LYS A 23 -11.12 -0.11 15.10
C LYS A 23 -11.09 1.37 15.49
N LYS A 24 -11.49 2.28 14.59
CA LYS A 24 -11.53 3.74 14.81
C LYS A 24 -10.22 4.32 15.35
N LEU A 25 -9.10 3.75 14.93
CA LEU A 25 -7.75 4.20 15.30
C LEU A 25 -7.47 5.61 14.76
N ASN A 26 -6.48 6.32 15.30
CA ASN A 26 -6.02 7.56 14.68
C ASN A 26 -5.32 7.28 13.33
N ALA A 27 -4.97 8.33 12.59
CA ALA A 27 -4.40 8.21 11.25
C ALA A 27 -3.07 7.44 11.22
N ILE A 28 -2.17 7.68 12.18
CA ILE A 28 -0.85 7.01 12.27
C ILE A 28 -1.04 5.53 12.58
N ASP A 29 -1.84 5.19 13.59
CA ASP A 29 -2.11 3.81 13.98
C ASP A 29 -2.81 3.03 12.86
N THR A 30 -3.76 3.67 12.16
CA THR A 30 -4.40 3.09 10.98
C THR A 30 -3.36 2.78 9.90
N LEU A 31 -2.46 3.72 9.64
CA LEU A 31 -1.42 3.57 8.63
C LEU A 31 -0.41 2.46 9.00
N ILE A 32 -0.04 2.35 10.28
CA ILE A 32 0.83 1.27 10.80
C ILE A 32 0.13 -0.09 10.71
N GLU A 33 -1.13 -0.19 11.12
CA GLU A 33 -1.88 -1.45 11.08
C GLU A 33 -2.02 -1.95 9.62
N VAL A 34 -2.36 -1.05 8.70
CA VAL A 34 -2.40 -1.35 7.27
C VAL A 34 -1.03 -1.78 6.77
N SER A 35 0.05 -1.10 7.16
CA SER A 35 1.39 -1.43 6.67
C SER A 35 1.90 -2.76 7.19
N GLN A 36 1.57 -3.15 8.42
CA GLN A 36 1.88 -4.48 8.95
C GLN A 36 1.16 -5.58 8.17
N HIS A 37 -0.12 -5.38 7.87
CA HIS A 37 -0.90 -6.32 7.07
C HIS A 37 -0.35 -6.45 5.64
N VAL A 38 -0.03 -5.32 5.00
CA VAL A 38 0.62 -5.31 3.67
C VAL A 38 1.99 -5.96 3.72
N GLY A 39 2.82 -5.64 4.72
CA GLY A 39 4.16 -6.22 4.88
C GLY A 39 4.14 -7.74 5.09
N ASN A 40 3.14 -8.26 5.80
CA ASN A 40 2.95 -9.71 5.93
C ASN A 40 2.53 -10.34 4.60
N PHE A 41 1.63 -9.69 3.85
CA PHE A 41 1.33 -10.12 2.48
C PHE A 41 2.59 -10.13 1.60
N MET A 42 3.48 -9.14 1.71
CA MET A 42 4.74 -9.08 0.95
C MET A 42 5.72 -10.20 1.32
N LYS A 43 5.69 -10.73 2.56
CA LYS A 43 6.51 -11.89 2.94
C LYS A 43 6.06 -13.19 2.27
N GLU A 44 4.74 -13.35 2.14
CA GLU A 44 4.12 -14.55 1.56
C GLU A 44 4.00 -14.46 0.04
N PHE A 45 4.28 -13.28 -0.53
CA PHE A 45 4.16 -13.04 -1.96
C PHE A 45 5.28 -13.76 -2.72
N ASN A 46 4.90 -14.71 -3.57
CA ASN A 46 5.82 -15.35 -4.51
C ASN A 46 5.95 -14.50 -5.79
N PRO A 47 7.14 -13.92 -6.08
CA PRO A 47 7.35 -13.10 -7.27
C PRO A 47 6.97 -13.78 -8.59
N SER A 48 7.15 -15.10 -8.67
CA SER A 48 6.80 -15.90 -9.85
C SER A 48 5.30 -15.80 -10.18
N VAL A 49 4.42 -15.60 -9.20
CA VAL A 49 2.98 -15.42 -9.46
C VAL A 49 2.72 -14.12 -10.21
N ARG A 50 3.41 -13.03 -9.86
CA ARG A 50 3.29 -11.75 -10.58
C ARG A 50 3.87 -11.87 -11.97
N TYR A 51 5.04 -12.50 -12.08
CA TYR A 51 5.71 -12.74 -13.36
C TYR A 51 4.82 -13.57 -14.31
N ASP A 52 4.24 -14.66 -13.83
CA ASP A 52 3.33 -15.50 -14.62
C ASP A 52 2.05 -14.75 -15.01
N LEU A 53 1.48 -13.95 -14.11
CA LEU A 53 0.34 -13.08 -14.43
C LEU A 53 0.71 -12.04 -15.50
N GLN A 54 1.91 -11.45 -15.43
CA GLN A 54 2.37 -10.47 -16.40
C GLN A 54 2.63 -11.10 -17.77
N LYS A 55 3.22 -12.30 -17.80
CA LYS A 55 3.58 -13.01 -19.03
C LYS A 55 2.38 -13.65 -19.73
N TYR A 56 1.50 -14.32 -18.98
CA TYR A 56 0.41 -15.13 -19.55
C TYR A 56 -0.97 -14.48 -19.46
N TYR A 57 -1.14 -13.51 -18.55
CA TYR A 57 -2.45 -12.89 -18.27
C TYR A 57 -2.38 -11.35 -18.10
N PRO A 58 -1.71 -10.61 -19.00
CA PRO A 58 -1.44 -9.17 -18.82
C PRO A 58 -2.70 -8.32 -18.67
N GLU A 59 -3.79 -8.65 -19.37
CA GLU A 59 -5.07 -7.94 -19.25
C GLU A 59 -5.74 -8.14 -17.89
N ILE A 60 -5.61 -9.34 -17.29
CA ILE A 60 -6.13 -9.62 -15.94
C ILE A 60 -5.31 -8.84 -14.90
N LEU A 61 -3.98 -8.82 -15.06
CA LEU A 61 -3.10 -8.05 -14.19
C LEU A 61 -3.40 -6.55 -14.29
N LYS A 62 -3.60 -6.03 -15.50
CA LYS A 62 -3.94 -4.62 -15.74
C LYS A 62 -5.28 -4.25 -15.12
N MET A 63 -6.33 -5.04 -15.35
CA MET A 63 -7.65 -4.82 -14.73
C MET A 63 -7.55 -4.83 -13.20
N HIS A 64 -6.75 -5.74 -12.64
CA HIS A 64 -6.51 -5.82 -11.20
C HIS A 64 -5.79 -4.59 -10.64
N ILE A 65 -4.76 -4.10 -11.33
CA ILE A 65 -4.04 -2.89 -10.95
C ILE A 65 -4.96 -1.66 -11.01
N GLU A 66 -5.77 -1.51 -12.06
CA GLU A 66 -6.69 -0.36 -12.19
C GLU A 66 -7.79 -0.37 -11.11
N TYR A 67 -8.35 -1.55 -10.80
CA TYR A 67 -9.30 -1.69 -9.70
C TYR A 67 -8.67 -1.29 -8.36
N LYS A 68 -7.46 -1.79 -8.09
CA LYS A 68 -6.71 -1.46 -6.87
C LYS A 68 -6.33 0.01 -6.81
N ARG A 69 -5.90 0.60 -7.93
CA ARG A 69 -5.45 1.99 -8.01
C ARG A 69 -6.49 2.93 -7.43
N THR A 70 -7.73 2.82 -7.89
CA THR A 70 -8.81 3.72 -7.44
C THR A 70 -9.07 3.55 -5.94
N HIS A 71 -9.20 2.30 -5.47
CA HIS A 71 -9.53 2.03 -4.07
C HIS A 71 -8.39 2.39 -3.11
N ILE A 72 -7.16 1.97 -3.41
CA ILE A 72 -5.98 2.22 -2.57
C ILE A 72 -5.69 3.72 -2.50
N ILE A 73 -5.72 4.44 -3.62
CA ILE A 73 -5.51 5.89 -3.63
C ILE A 73 -6.55 6.59 -2.75
N ASN A 74 -7.83 6.20 -2.86
CA ASN A 74 -8.88 6.79 -2.04
C ASN A 74 -8.68 6.50 -0.54
N ASN A 75 -8.29 5.28 -0.17
CA ASN A 75 -8.02 4.93 1.23
C ASN A 75 -6.84 5.72 1.79
N ILE A 76 -5.75 5.86 1.04
CA ILE A 76 -4.58 6.67 1.43
C ILE A 76 -5.01 8.12 1.59
N LYS A 77 -5.74 8.68 0.62
CA LYS A 77 -6.20 10.07 0.65
C LYS A 77 -7.09 10.34 1.87
N SER A 78 -8.00 9.42 2.19
CA SER A 78 -8.85 9.49 3.38
C SER A 78 -8.02 9.48 4.67
N ASN A 79 -7.03 8.58 4.79
CA ASN A 79 -6.11 8.55 5.92
C ASN A 79 -5.30 9.86 6.05
N LEU A 80 -4.82 10.41 4.93
CA LEU A 80 -4.09 11.67 4.90
C LEU A 80 -4.95 12.84 5.39
N GLN A 81 -6.20 12.94 4.92
CA GLN A 81 -7.15 13.96 5.35
C GLN A 81 -7.43 13.86 6.85
N LYS A 82 -7.71 12.64 7.32
CA LYS A 82 -7.91 12.38 8.75
C LYS A 82 -6.70 12.78 9.60
N GLY A 83 -5.50 12.43 9.18
CA GLY A 83 -4.29 12.78 9.95
C GLY A 83 -4.01 14.27 9.97
N ILE A 84 -4.41 15.03 8.93
CA ILE A 84 -4.38 16.50 8.93
C ILE A 84 -5.38 17.04 9.97
N GLU A 85 -6.62 16.52 9.99
CA GLU A 85 -7.65 16.90 10.96
C GLU A 85 -7.22 16.62 12.40
N GLU A 86 -6.57 15.48 12.65
CA GLU A 86 -6.02 15.07 13.94
C GLU A 86 -4.69 15.78 14.31
N ARG A 87 -4.17 16.61 13.39
CA ARG A 87 -2.89 17.32 13.46
C ARG A 87 -1.67 16.39 13.56
N LEU A 88 -1.83 15.13 13.21
CA LEU A 88 -0.76 14.12 13.18
C LEU A 88 0.05 14.19 11.88
N TYR A 89 -0.55 14.67 10.79
CA TYR A 89 0.13 14.92 9.52
C TYR A 89 0.28 16.41 9.25
N ARG A 90 1.23 16.74 8.37
CA ARG A 90 1.52 18.10 7.95
C ARG A 90 0.34 18.70 7.18
N THR A 91 0.03 19.97 7.41
CA THR A 91 -1.08 20.67 6.77
C THR A 91 -0.74 21.24 5.38
N ASP A 92 0.54 21.23 4.99
CA ASP A 92 1.04 21.80 3.74
C ASP A 92 1.14 20.79 2.58
N ILE A 93 0.74 19.54 2.82
CA ILE A 93 0.78 18.49 1.80
C ILE A 93 -0.46 18.52 0.91
N ASN A 94 -0.27 18.27 -0.39
CA ASN A 94 -1.38 17.99 -1.30
C ASN A 94 -1.73 16.50 -1.21
N THR A 95 -2.87 16.18 -0.57
CA THR A 95 -3.27 14.79 -0.30
C THR A 95 -3.50 13.96 -1.57
N ASP A 96 -3.94 14.58 -2.66
CA ASP A 96 -4.16 13.90 -3.95
C ASP A 96 -2.84 13.46 -4.58
N ILE A 97 -1.86 14.38 -4.63
CA ILE A 97 -0.53 14.10 -5.17
C ILE A 97 0.19 13.08 -4.29
N VAL A 98 0.17 13.26 -2.97
CA VAL A 98 0.88 12.37 -2.04
C VAL A 98 0.30 10.95 -2.08
N ALA A 99 -1.02 10.79 -2.17
CA ALA A 99 -1.64 9.47 -2.31
C ALA A 99 -1.23 8.77 -3.61
N LYS A 100 -1.22 9.49 -4.74
CA LYS A 100 -0.74 8.96 -6.03
C LYS A 100 0.74 8.58 -6.00
N LEU A 101 1.59 9.43 -5.40
CA LEU A 101 3.02 9.14 -5.24
C LEU A 101 3.28 7.92 -4.35
N TYR A 102 2.48 7.72 -3.30
CA TYR A 102 2.59 6.52 -2.48
C TYR A 102 2.16 5.27 -3.26
N PHE A 103 1.06 5.34 -4.00
CA PHE A 103 0.61 4.23 -4.86
C PHE A 103 1.65 3.87 -5.93
N LEU A 104 2.25 4.86 -6.60
CA LEU A 104 3.33 4.62 -7.57
C LEU A 104 4.52 3.90 -6.94
N ARG A 105 4.94 4.34 -5.75
CA ARG A 105 6.02 3.68 -4.99
C ARG A 105 5.66 2.26 -4.58
N LEU A 106 4.41 2.00 -4.19
CA LEU A 106 3.93 0.65 -3.90
C LEU A 106 4.03 -0.28 -5.10
N GLU A 107 3.75 0.19 -6.31
CA GLU A 107 3.89 -0.63 -7.52
C GLU A 107 5.37 -0.84 -7.89
N ALA A 108 6.21 0.19 -7.67
CA ALA A 108 7.63 0.17 -8.00
C ALA A 108 8.44 -0.82 -7.15
N ILE A 109 7.95 -1.26 -5.98
CA ILE A 109 8.66 -2.26 -5.14
C ILE A 109 8.82 -3.61 -5.84
N PHE A 110 8.05 -3.86 -6.90
CA PHE A 110 8.08 -5.09 -7.69
C PHE A 110 8.80 -4.93 -9.03
N ASP A 111 9.51 -3.82 -9.22
CA ASP A 111 10.29 -3.56 -10.42
C ASP A 111 11.67 -4.21 -10.29
N GLU A 112 11.91 -5.29 -11.04
CA GLU A 112 13.15 -6.06 -10.99
C GLU A 112 14.35 -5.29 -11.57
N ASP A 113 14.14 -4.25 -12.38
CA ASP A 113 15.22 -3.40 -12.90
C ASP A 113 15.85 -2.54 -11.79
N TYR A 114 15.08 -2.25 -10.72
CA TYR A 114 15.53 -1.46 -9.58
C TYR A 114 15.74 -2.30 -8.31
N PHE A 115 14.94 -3.34 -8.10
CA PHE A 115 14.94 -4.18 -6.91
C PHE A 115 14.97 -5.67 -7.28
N PRO A 116 16.10 -6.16 -7.84
CA PRO A 116 16.20 -7.55 -8.26
C PRO A 116 16.11 -8.51 -7.06
N HIS A 117 15.30 -9.56 -7.20
CA HIS A 117 14.89 -10.43 -6.07
C HIS A 117 16.02 -11.30 -5.49
N ASN A 118 17.12 -11.48 -6.22
CA ASN A 118 18.32 -12.14 -5.74
C ASN A 118 19.15 -11.24 -4.80
N GLU A 119 18.91 -9.93 -4.80
CA GLU A 119 19.63 -8.94 -3.99
C GLU A 119 18.73 -8.32 -2.91
N TYR A 120 17.44 -8.14 -3.20
CA TYR A 120 16.50 -7.45 -2.32
C TYR A 120 15.28 -8.30 -1.98
N HIS A 121 14.97 -8.40 -0.68
CA HIS A 121 13.70 -8.93 -0.22
C HIS A 121 12.60 -7.85 -0.32
N THR A 122 11.48 -8.17 -0.97
CA THR A 122 10.34 -7.25 -1.17
C THR A 122 9.83 -6.62 0.13
N LYS A 123 9.83 -7.40 1.22
CA LYS A 123 9.45 -6.92 2.56
C LYS A 123 10.34 -5.78 3.03
N ASP A 124 11.65 -5.84 2.77
CA ASP A 124 12.61 -4.84 3.26
C ASP A 124 12.49 -3.56 2.42
N VAL A 125 12.35 -3.68 1.09
CA VAL A 125 12.05 -2.55 0.19
C VAL A 125 10.76 -1.84 0.60
N PHE A 126 9.69 -2.60 0.87
CA PHE A 126 8.44 -2.06 1.38
C PHE A 126 8.61 -1.34 2.73
N SER A 127 9.39 -1.92 3.65
CA SER A 127 9.60 -1.33 4.99
C SER A 127 10.31 0.02 4.90
N GLU A 128 11.33 0.15 4.05
CA GLU A 128 12.02 1.42 3.82
C GLU A 128 11.13 2.44 3.11
N MET A 129 10.42 2.03 2.05
CA MET A 129 9.45 2.88 1.37
C MET A 129 8.39 3.43 2.33
N PHE A 130 7.87 2.58 3.21
CA PHE A 130 6.93 2.96 4.26
C PHE A 130 7.53 3.96 5.25
N ARG A 131 8.76 3.71 5.75
CA ARG A 131 9.48 4.65 6.62
C ARG A 131 9.63 6.02 5.95
N TYR A 132 10.08 6.07 4.70
CA TYR A 132 10.18 7.33 3.97
C TYR A 132 8.84 8.05 3.87
N HIS A 133 7.75 7.32 3.65
CA HIS A 133 6.43 7.92 3.57
C HIS A 133 6.00 8.56 4.90
N ILE A 134 6.03 7.81 6.01
CA ILE A 134 5.56 8.32 7.31
C ILE A 134 6.39 9.53 7.76
N TYR A 135 7.72 9.49 7.64
CA TYR A 135 8.57 10.63 7.98
C TYR A 135 8.35 11.84 7.06
N GLY A 136 7.95 11.61 5.81
CA GLY A 136 7.64 12.69 4.86
C GLY A 136 6.33 13.42 5.15
N ILE A 137 5.32 12.73 5.70
CA ILE A 137 3.97 13.26 5.92
C ILE A 137 3.68 13.66 7.37
N ALA A 138 4.37 13.07 8.35
CA ALA A 138 4.10 13.31 9.76
C ALA A 138 4.42 14.76 10.16
N SER A 139 3.55 15.34 10.99
CA SER A 139 3.79 16.63 11.63
C SER A 139 4.79 16.47 12.78
N LYS A 140 5.26 17.58 13.36
CA LYS A 140 6.06 17.52 14.59
C LYS A 140 5.35 16.76 15.72
N LYS A 141 4.02 16.94 15.84
CA LYS A 141 3.18 16.20 16.79
C LYS A 141 3.13 14.71 16.43
N GLY A 142 2.92 14.38 15.16
CA GLY A 142 2.87 12.99 14.71
C GLY A 142 4.19 12.24 14.87
N LEU A 143 5.33 12.91 14.73
CA LEU A 143 6.65 12.31 14.96
C LEU A 143 6.97 12.05 16.44
N GLN A 144 6.25 12.71 17.35
CA GLN A 144 6.38 12.56 18.81
C GLN A 144 5.32 11.64 19.41
N TYR A 145 4.35 11.20 18.60
CA TYR A 145 3.29 10.28 18.98
C TYR A 145 3.87 8.86 19.16
#